data_AF-A0A3N5TSX4-F1
#
_entry.id   AF-A0A3N5TSX4-F1
#
_cell.length_a   1.000
_cell.length_b   1.000
_cell.length_c   1.000
_cell.angle_alpha   90.00
_cell.angle_beta   90.00
_cell.angle_gamma   90.00
#
_symmetry.space_group_name_H-M   'P 1'
#
loop_
_entity.id
_entity.type
_entity.pdbx_description
1 polymer ?
#
loop_
_entity_poly.entity_id
_entity_poly.type
_entity_poly.pdbx_seq_one_letter_code
_entity_poly.pdbx_strand_id
1 'polypeptide(L)' 'MRKLGFEGPYSGARHQFMVYKTHRLTIPTHPEYSVPQLRMMLHEIENIMDREVPITEWLHL' A
#
# COMPACT_ATOMS: atom_id res chain seq x y z
N MET A 1 6.93 -3.21 0.73
CA MET A 1 5.67 -3.75 0.17
C MET A 1 5.76 -5.18 -0.37
N ARG A 2 6.77 -5.56 -1.18
CA ARG A 2 6.90 -6.97 -1.65
C ARG A 2 6.98 -8.01 -0.52
N LYS A 3 7.63 -7.67 0.60
CA LYS A 3 7.66 -8.49 1.82
C LYS A 3 6.29 -8.75 2.44
N LEU A 4 5.30 -7.86 2.21
CA LEU A 4 3.91 -8.05 2.62
C LEU A 4 3.10 -8.87 1.60
N GLY A 5 3.69 -9.30 0.49
CA GLY A 5 3.02 -10.05 -0.58
C GLY A 5 2.38 -9.20 -1.67
N PHE A 6 2.65 -7.88 -1.71
CA PHE A 6 2.19 -7.03 -2.82
C PHE A 6 3.09 -7.17 -4.05
N GLU A 7 2.48 -7.32 -5.22
CA GLU A 7 3.13 -7.37 -6.53
C GLU A 7 3.10 -6.00 -7.23
N GLY A 8 4.07 -5.75 -8.13
CA GLY A 8 4.25 -4.49 -8.85
C GLY A 8 5.46 -3.65 -8.38
N PRO A 9 5.42 -2.31 -8.52
CA PRO A 9 4.29 -1.50 -8.99
C PRO A 9 4.02 -1.65 -10.50
N TYR A 10 2.75 -1.66 -10.88
CA TYR A 10 2.30 -1.62 -12.26
C TYR A 10 1.92 -0.19 -12.64
N SER A 11 2.17 0.20 -13.88
CA SER A 11 1.80 1.52 -14.39
C SER A 11 0.46 1.45 -15.10
N GLY A 12 -0.55 2.13 -14.55
CA GLY A 12 -1.81 2.41 -15.25
C GLY A 12 -1.73 3.68 -16.10
N ALA A 13 -2.83 4.08 -16.71
CA ALA A 13 -2.89 5.25 -17.59
C ALA A 13 -2.63 6.60 -16.88
N ARG A 14 -2.91 6.69 -15.56
CA ARG A 14 -2.76 7.93 -14.77
C ARG A 14 -2.07 7.76 -13.42
N HIS A 15 -2.02 6.54 -12.89
CA HIS A 15 -1.49 6.25 -11.57
C HIS A 15 -0.84 4.86 -11.55
N GLN A 16 0.12 4.69 -10.66
CA GLN A 16 0.70 3.39 -10.38
C GLN A 16 -0.17 2.63 -9.38
N PHE A 17 -0.11 1.30 -9.40
CA PHE A 17 -0.82 0.46 -8.44
C PHE A 17 -0.01 -0.79 -8.10
N MET A 18 -0.24 -1.32 -6.90
CA MET A 18 0.23 -2.65 -6.49
C MET A 18 -0.95 -3.61 -6.41
N VAL A 19 -0.68 -4.91 -6.53
CA VAL A 19 -1.70 -5.96 -6.46
C VAL A 19 -1.44 -6.86 -5.27
N TYR A 20 -2.46 -7.19 -4.50
CA TYR A 20 -2.42 -8.22 -3.46
C TYR A 20 -3.56 -9.21 -3.71
N LYS A 21 -3.22 -10.43 -4.15
CA LYS A 21 -4.20 -11.43 -4.62
C LYS A 21 -5.12 -10.83 -5.69
N THR A 22 -6.38 -10.55 -5.37
CA THR A 22 -7.39 -9.95 -6.25
C THR A 22 -7.62 -8.46 -6.01
N HIS A 23 -6.96 -7.86 -5.02
CA HIS A 23 -7.12 -6.46 -4.64
C HIS A 23 -6.04 -5.57 -5.28
N ARG A 24 -6.41 -4.33 -5.60
CA ARG A 24 -5.50 -3.32 -6.14
C ARG A 24 -5.38 -2.17 -5.16
N LEU A 25 -4.15 -1.83 -4.80
CA LEU A 25 -3.81 -0.65 -4.00
C LEU A 25 -3.27 0.42 -4.95
N THR A 26 -3.92 1.58 -5.00
CA THR A 26 -3.42 2.71 -5.80
C THR A 26 -2.26 3.39 -5.08
N ILE A 27 -1.16 3.61 -5.80
CA ILE A 27 -0.04 4.42 -5.33
C ILE A 27 -0.29 5.86 -5.81
N PRO A 28 -0.40 6.84 -4.91
CA PRO A 28 -0.51 8.22 -5.33
C PRO A 28 0.80 8.67 -5.99
N THR A 29 0.70 9.54 -6.99
CA THR A 29 1.83 9.94 -7.83
C THR A 29 2.66 11.09 -7.26
N HIS A 30 2.22 11.68 -6.14
CA HIS A 30 2.96 12.75 -5.47
C HIS A 30 4.04 12.18 -4.55
N PRO A 31 5.26 12.76 -4.55
CA PRO A 31 6.36 12.31 -3.71
C PRO A 31 6.15 12.65 -2.23
N GLU A 32 5.32 13.64 -1.93
CA GLU A 32 5.00 14.07 -0.56
C GLU A 32 3.58 13.67 -0.20
N TYR A 33 3.44 13.00 0.94
CA TYR A 33 2.15 12.60 1.50
C TYR A 33 1.87 13.41 2.76
N SER A 34 0.64 13.90 2.86
CA SER A 34 0.14 14.42 4.13
C SER A 34 -0.01 13.26 5.14
N VAL A 35 0.11 13.56 6.44
CA VAL A 35 -0.11 12.57 7.51
C VAL A 35 -1.50 11.88 7.40
N PRO A 36 -2.61 12.60 7.11
CA PRO A 36 -3.90 11.97 6.90
C PRO A 36 -3.90 10.98 5.73
N GLN A 37 -3.25 11.33 4.62
CA GLN A 37 -3.17 10.48 3.44
C GLN A 37 -2.36 9.21 3.71
N LEU A 38 -1.23 9.33 4.41
CA LEU A 38 -0.44 8.17 4.81
C LEU A 38 -1.26 7.24 5.72
N ARG A 39 -1.98 7.79 6.71
CA ARG A 39 -2.84 7.00 7.60
C ARG A 39 -3.94 6.26 6.82
N MET A 40 -4.57 6.93 5.86
CA MET A 40 -5.58 6.32 5.00
C MET A 40 -5.00 5.14 4.21
N MET A 41 -3.80 5.29 3.63
CA MET A 41 -3.14 4.22 2.88
C MET A 41 -2.79 3.03 3.76
N LEU A 42 -2.29 3.27 4.98
CA LEU A 42 -1.97 2.20 5.93
C LEU A 42 -3.23 1.39 6.30
N HIS A 43 -4.34 2.07 6.60
CA HIS A 43 -5.62 1.41 6.86
C HIS A 43 -6.15 0.64 5.65
N GLU A 44 -6.01 1.17 4.44
CA GLU A 44 -6.38 0.45 3.22
C GLU A 44 -5.57 -0.84 3.06
N ILE A 45 -4.27 -0.81 3.38
CA ILE A 45 -3.41 -2.00 3.35
C ILE A 45 -3.87 -3.04 4.37
N GLU A 46 -4.13 -2.64 5.61
CA GLU A 46 -4.62 -3.55 6.66
C GLU A 46 -5.95 -4.20 6.27
N ASN A 47 -6.87 -3.41 5.70
CA ASN A 47 -8.15 -3.91 5.19
C ASN A 47 -7.98 -4.87 4.02
N ILE A 48 -7.09 -4.58 3.06
CA ILE A 48 -6.79 -5.46 1.92
C ILE A 48 -6.19 -6.79 2.39
N MET A 49 -5.36 -6.74 3.44
CA MET A 49 -4.70 -7.92 3.99
C MET A 49 -5.57 -8.71 4.95
N ASP A 50 -6.73 -8.16 5.35
CA ASP A 50 -7.62 -8.69 6.39
C ASP A 50 -6.88 -8.98 7.70
N ARG A 51 -5.91 -8.10 8.03
CA ARG A 51 -5.16 -8.14 9.29
C ARG A 51 -4.52 -6.79 9.59
N GLU A 52 -4.32 -6.51 10.87
CA GLU A 52 -3.45 -5.42 11.30
C GLU A 52 -1.99 -5.73 10.98
N VAL A 53 -1.22 -4.69 10.69
CA VAL A 53 0.23 -4.79 10.49
C VAL A 53 0.89 -4.05 11.65
N PRO A 54 1.51 -4.75 12.61
CA PRO A 54 2.11 -4.10 13.77
C PRO A 54 3.26 -3.20 13.33
N ILE A 55 3.50 -2.13 14.09
CA ILE A 55 4.58 -1.17 13.81
C ILE A 55 5.95 -1.83 13.68
N THR A 56 6.18 -2.92 14.42
CA THR A 56 7.41 -3.70 14.33
C THR A 56 7.58 -4.34 12.96
N GLU A 57 6.52 -4.83 12.34
CA GLU A 57 6.57 -5.38 10.98
C GLU A 57 6.86 -4.26 9.98
N TRP A 58 6.16 -3.12 10.08
CA TRP A 58 6.40 -1.95 9.23
C TRP A 58 7.86 -1.50 9.23
N LEU A 59 8.51 -1.48 10.40
CA LEU A 59 9.90 -1.07 10.54
C LEU A 59 10.92 -2.06 9.93
N HIS A 60 10.50 -3.30 9.64
CA HIS A 60 11.37 -4.33 9.05
C HIS A 60 11.10 -4.57 7.55
N LEU A 61 10.21 -3.80 6.93
CA LEU A 61 9.88 -3.89 5.49
C LEU A 61 10.94 -3.24 4.60
#